data_AF-A0A075K073-F1
#
_entry.id   AF-A0A075K073-F1
#
_cell.length_a   1.000
_cell.length_b   1.000
_cell.length_c   1.000
_cell.angle_alpha   90.00
_cell.angle_beta   90.00
_cell.angle_gamma   90.00
#
_symmetry.space_group_name_H-M   'P 1'
#
loop_
_entity.id
_entity.type
_entity.pdbx_description
1 polymer ?
#
loop_
_entity_poly.entity_id
_entity_poly.type
_entity_poly.pdbx_seq_one_letter_code
_entity_poly.pdbx_strand_id
1 'polypeptide(L)'
;MNTFQVINKSKRTVYRGGYYFLPLQTVTLSLNEKQRFFLNASSHLIVKKAEAEQEVHTQSQDEENNLICEYCGKEYKTTRGLENHLKKEHSEVIKNA
;
A
#
# COMPACT_ATOMS: atom_id res chain seq x y z
N MET A 1 7.24 -1.64 23.26
CA MET A 1 7.95 -1.45 21.98
C MET A 1 6.97 -1.75 20.89
N ASN A 2 6.80 -0.85 19.93
CA ASN A 2 5.81 -1.00 18.88
C ASN A 2 6.52 -1.26 17.56
N THR A 3 5.90 -2.07 16.71
CA THR A 3 6.43 -2.37 15.39
C THR A 3 6.04 -1.25 14.43
N PHE A 4 7.00 -0.76 13.65
CA PHE A 4 6.81 0.30 12.66
C PHE A 4 7.40 -0.12 11.32
N GLN A 5 6.74 0.26 10.23
CA GLN A 5 7.26 0.18 8.88
C GLN A 5 7.89 1.52 8.51
N VAL A 6 9.18 1.50 8.19
CA VAL A 6 9.95 2.67 7.73
C VAL A 6 10.20 2.54 6.24
N ILE A 7 9.67 3.49 5.47
CA ILE A 7 9.70 3.49 4.00
C ILE A 7 10.67 4.57 3.54
N ASN A 8 11.64 4.22 2.71
CA ASN A 8 12.49 5.21 2.04
C ASN A 8 11.90 5.64 0.70
N LYS A 9 11.41 6.88 0.63
CA LYS A 9 10.87 7.47 -0.60
C LYS A 9 11.93 8.08 -1.52
N SER A 10 13.18 8.15 -1.08
CA SER A 10 14.29 8.64 -1.88
C SER A 10 14.81 7.56 -2.81
N LYS A 11 15.37 7.97 -3.96
CA LYS A 11 16.10 7.09 -4.88
C LYS A 11 17.52 6.76 -4.39
N ARG A 12 17.89 7.21 -3.19
CA ARG A 12 19.20 6.97 -2.58
C ARG A 12 19.04 6.29 -1.23
N THR A 13 20.06 5.53 -0.84
CA THR A 13 20.15 4.97 0.51
C THR A 13 20.23 6.09 1.54
N VAL A 14 19.43 5.99 2.60
CA VAL A 14 19.43 6.93 3.72
C VAL A 14 19.97 6.22 4.95
N TYR A 15 20.96 6.81 5.61
CA TYR A 15 21.45 6.33 6.91
C TYR A 15 20.90 7.22 8.02
N ARG A 16 20.19 6.64 8.99
CA ARG A 16 19.62 7.40 10.10
C ARG A 16 19.40 6.54 11.33
N GLY A 17 19.83 7.05 12.50
CA GLY A 17 19.61 6.39 13.79
C GLY A 17 20.27 5.02 13.91
N GLY A 18 21.35 4.76 13.16
CA GLY A 18 22.02 3.45 13.12
C GLY A 18 21.49 2.49 12.05
N TYR A 19 20.47 2.86 11.29
CA TYR A 19 19.83 2.01 10.28
C TYR A 19 20.11 2.53 8.87
N TYR A 20 20.29 1.59 7.94
CA TYR A 20 20.35 1.86 6.51
C TYR A 20 19.00 1.57 5.88
N PHE A 21 18.45 2.56 5.19
CA PHE A 21 17.21 2.43 4.45
C PHE A 21 17.52 2.48 2.96
N LEU A 22 17.42 1.32 2.30
CA LEU A 22 17.66 1.21 0.86
C LEU A 22 16.56 1.93 0.06
N PRO A 23 16.87 2.43 -1.15
CA PRO A 23 15.91 3.18 -1.95
C PRO A 23 14.71 2.32 -2.34
N LEU A 24 13.51 2.90 -2.28
CA LEU A 24 12.24 2.26 -2.64
C LEU A 24 11.91 0.98 -1.85
N GLN A 25 12.56 0.78 -0.69
CA GLN A 25 12.28 -0.35 0.19
C GLN A 25 11.56 0.08 1.47
N THR A 26 10.84 -0.89 2.04
CA THR A 26 10.18 -0.78 3.34
C THR A 26 10.86 -1.72 4.32
N VAL A 27 11.24 -1.22 5.49
CA VAL A 27 11.88 -1.99 6.55
C VAL A 27 11.01 -1.96 7.79
N THR A 28 10.72 -3.12 8.36
CA THR A 28 9.97 -3.24 9.60
C THR A 28 10.93 -3.23 10.79
N LEU A 29 10.77 -2.27 11.70
CA LEU A 29 11.61 -2.09 12.88
C LEU A 29 10.75 -2.00 14.14
N SER A 30 11.20 -2.62 15.23
CA SER A 30 10.62 -2.43 16.56
C SER A 30 11.24 -1.18 17.18
N LEU A 31 10.48 -0.08 17.22
CA LEU A 31 10.95 1.21 17.70
C LEU A 31 10.20 1.64 18.96
N ASN A 32 10.83 2.51 19.75
CA ASN A 32 10.13 3.31 20.77
C ASN A 32 9.67 4.65 20.19
N GLU A 33 8.79 5.36 20.90
CA GLU A 33 8.23 6.64 20.43
C GLU A 33 9.32 7.69 20.13
N LYS A 34 10.42 7.71 20.89
CA LYS A 34 11.56 8.62 20.67
C LYS A 34 12.31 8.31 19.37
N GLN A 35 12.59 7.04 19.11
CA GLN A 35 13.23 6.57 17.86
C GLN A 35 12.31 6.78 16.66
N ARG A 36 11.01 6.51 16.80
CA ARG A 36 9.98 6.81 15.80
C ARG A 36 10.01 8.29 15.42
N PHE A 37 9.94 9.19 16.41
CA PHE A 37 9.98 10.63 16.17
C PHE A 37 11.28 11.06 15.46
N PHE A 38 12.42 10.51 15.91
CA PHE A 38 13.72 10.81 15.32
C PHE A 38 13.83 10.39 13.85
N LEU A 39 13.31 9.22 13.49
CA LEU A 39 13.28 8.74 12.10
C LEU A 39 12.27 9.52 11.25
N ASN A 40 11.10 9.85 11.80
CA ASN A 40 10.05 10.62 11.13
C ASN A 40 10.44 12.08 10.85
N ALA A 41 11.46 12.61 11.55
CA ALA A 41 12.01 13.94 11.29
C ALA A 41 12.82 14.01 9.97
N SER A 42 13.01 12.90 9.25
CA SER A 42 13.59 12.91 7.91
C SER A 42 12.49 13.06 6.85
N SER A 43 12.62 14.05 5.97
CA SER A 43 11.73 14.23 4.81
C SER A 43 11.79 13.08 3.79
N HIS A 44 12.82 12.23 3.86
CA HIS A 44 13.00 11.09 2.94
C HIS A 44 12.39 9.79 3.48
N LEU A 45 12.12 9.73 4.79
CA LEU A 45 11.62 8.53 5.44
C LEU A 45 10.17 8.73 5.88
N ILE A 46 9.35 7.71 5.67
CA ILE A 46 7.99 7.66 6.23
C ILE A 46 7.93 6.54 7.25
N VAL A 47 7.56 6.88 8.47
CA VAL A 47 7.39 5.90 9.55
C VAL A 47 5.89 5.67 9.77
N LYS A 48 5.40 4.49 9.41
CA LYS A 48 4.02 4.04 9.67
C LYS A 48 4.04 3.03 10.80
N LYS A 49 3.01 2.98 11.64
CA LYS A 49 2.85 1.89 12.60
C LYS A 49 2.58 0.62 11.80
N ALA A 50 3.33 -0.46 12.07
CA ALA A 50 3.05 -1.75 11.48
C ALA A 50 1.83 -2.29 12.23
N GLU A 51 0.66 -2.05 11.67
CA GLU A 51 -0.56 -2.68 12.13
C GLU A 51 -0.41 -4.15 11.78
N ALA A 52 -0.34 -5.01 12.80
CA ALA A 52 -0.53 -6.44 12.59
C ALA A 52 -1.89 -6.57 11.91
N GLU A 53 -1.87 -7.09 10.68
CA GLU A 53 -3.02 -7.36 9.80
C GLU A 53 -4.36 -7.17 10.50
N GLN A 54 -4.79 -5.91 10.56
CA GLN A 54 -6.18 -5.62 10.80
C GLN A 54 -6.72 -5.49 9.39
N GLU A 55 -7.21 -6.61 8.90
CA GLU A 55 -8.19 -6.72 7.83
C GLU A 55 -9.42 -5.89 8.21
N VAL A 56 -9.27 -4.57 8.30
CA VAL A 56 -10.38 -3.66 8.27
C VAL A 56 -10.65 -3.45 6.80
N HIS A 57 -11.23 -4.50 6.20
CA HIS A 57 -12.36 -4.30 5.33
C HIS A 57 -13.28 -3.36 6.12
N THR A 58 -13.17 -2.06 5.86
CA THR A 58 -14.23 -1.14 6.23
C THR A 58 -15.37 -1.58 5.36
N GLN A 59 -16.15 -2.47 5.97
CA GLN A 59 -17.51 -2.80 5.64
C GLN A 59 -18.28 -1.48 5.71
N SER A 60 -18.12 -0.65 4.67
CA SER A 60 -19.21 0.21 4.25
C SER A 60 -20.25 -0.77 3.74
N GLN A 61 -21.18 -1.12 4.63
CA GLN A 61 -22.44 -1.74 4.27
C GLN A 61 -23.20 -0.74 3.36
N ASP A 62 -22.81 -0.74 2.09
CA ASP A 62 -23.65 -0.34 0.98
C ASP A 62 -23.80 -1.60 0.14
N GLU A 63 -24.86 -2.35 0.44
CA GLU A 63 -25.26 -3.60 -0.21
C GLU A 63 -25.58 -3.42 -1.70
N GLU A 64 -24.57 -3.33 -2.57
CA GLU A 64 -24.84 -3.53 -4.00
C GLU A 64 -23.61 -4.05 -4.75
N ASN A 65 -23.44 -5.38 -4.78
CA ASN A 65 -22.80 -6.19 -5.83
C ASN A 65 -21.73 -5.50 -6.71
N ASN A 66 -20.76 -4.81 -6.12
CA ASN A 66 -19.73 -4.13 -6.89
C ASN A 66 -18.67 -5.16 -7.29
N LEU A 67 -18.45 -5.28 -8.59
CA LEU A 67 -17.41 -6.12 -9.18
C LEU A 67 -16.13 -5.31 -9.26
N ILE A 68 -15.08 -5.84 -8.65
CA ILE A 68 -13.78 -5.17 -8.52
C ILE A 68 -12.84 -5.71 -9.60
N CYS A 69 -12.16 -4.81 -10.31
CA CYS A 69 -11.11 -5.21 -11.24
C CYS A 69 -9.88 -5.70 -10.47
N GLU A 70 -9.48 -6.94 -10.69
CA GLU A 70 -8.30 -7.52 -10.03
C GLU A 70 -6.97 -6.88 -10.49
N TYR A 71 -6.95 -6.24 -11.66
CA TYR A 71 -5.75 -5.63 -12.23
C TYR A 71 -5.51 -4.19 -11.78
N CYS A 72 -6.56 -3.45 -11.38
CA CYS A 72 -6.43 -2.05 -10.98
C CYS A 72 -7.23 -1.64 -9.73
N GLY A 73 -8.02 -2.55 -9.15
CA GLY A 73 -8.81 -2.33 -7.94
C GLY A 73 -10.03 -1.43 -8.13
N LYS A 74 -10.41 -1.07 -9.37
CA LYS A 74 -11.60 -0.24 -9.63
C LYS A 74 -12.89 -1.01 -9.41
N GLU A 75 -13.83 -0.39 -8.73
CA GLU A 75 -15.14 -0.94 -8.40
C GLU A 75 -16.18 -0.57 -9.47
N TYR A 76 -17.00 -1.55 -9.85
CA TYR A 76 -18.04 -1.40 -10.87
C TYR A 76 -19.36 -2.00 -10.41
N LYS A 77 -20.46 -1.26 -10.56
CA LYS A 77 -21.80 -1.71 -10.18
C LYS A 77 -22.40 -2.83 -11.04
N THR A 78 -21.79 -3.15 -12.19
CA THR A 78 -22.33 -4.11 -13.16
C THR A 78 -21.23 -4.88 -13.88
N THR A 79 -21.51 -6.13 -14.27
CA THR A 79 -20.57 -6.99 -15.03
C THR A 79 -20.16 -6.35 -16.33
N ARG A 80 -21.10 -5.77 -17.09
CA ARG A 80 -20.80 -5.11 -18.36
C ARG A 80 -19.88 -3.90 -18.19
N GLY A 81 -19.98 -3.19 -17.06
CA GLY A 81 -19.09 -2.07 -16.72
C GLY A 81 -17.65 -2.55 -16.50
N LEU A 82 -17.50 -3.65 -15.75
CA LEU A 82 -16.21 -4.28 -15.54
C LEU A 82 -15.63 -4.86 -16.84
N GLU A 83 -16.42 -5.56 -17.65
CA GLU A 83 -15.97 -6.13 -18.93
C GLU A 83 -15.51 -5.05 -19.92
N ASN A 84 -16.24 -3.93 -20.04
CA ASN A 84 -15.81 -2.82 -20.90
C ASN A 84 -14.54 -2.16 -20.37
N HIS A 85 -14.42 -2.03 -19.06
CA HIS A 85 -13.19 -1.54 -18.44
C HIS A 85 -12.01 -2.46 -18.76
N LEU A 86 -12.18 -3.77 -18.58
CA LEU A 86 -11.16 -4.75 -18.94
C LEU A 86 -10.85 -4.68 -20.43
N LYS A 87 -11.83 -4.55 -21.33
CA LYS A 87 -11.57 -4.43 -22.79
C LYS A 87 -10.83 -3.16 -23.19
N LYS A 88 -10.97 -2.06 -22.44
CA LYS A 88 -10.34 -0.77 -22.77
C LYS A 88 -8.98 -0.61 -22.10
N GLU A 89 -8.91 -0.93 -20.81
CA GLU A 89 -7.73 -0.67 -19.96
C GLU A 89 -6.87 -1.94 -19.78
N HIS A 90 -7.48 -3.13 -19.88
CA HIS A 90 -6.82 -4.44 -19.79
C HIS A 90 -7.05 -5.26 -21.07
N SER A 91 -7.08 -4.56 -22.22
CA SER A 91 -7.47 -5.10 -23.53
C SER A 91 -6.63 -6.32 -23.95
N GLU A 92 -5.42 -6.42 -23.42
CA GLU A 92 -4.45 -7.48 -23.68
C GLU A 92 -4.80 -8.79 -22.94
N VAL A 93 -5.64 -8.74 -21.91
CA VAL A 93 -5.94 -9.88 -21.03
C VAL A 93 -7.23 -10.61 -21.42
N ILE A 94 -8.14 -9.96 -22.15
CA ILE A 94 -9.39 -10.58 -22.65
C ILE A 94 -9.19 -11.21 -24.04
N LYS A 95 -8.23 -12.12 -24.16
CA LYS A 95 -8.10 -13.01 -25.33
C LYS A 95 -7.98 -14.45 -24.87
N ASN A 96 -9.09 -15.04 -24.43
CA ASN A 96 -9.25 -16.49 -24.36
C ASN A 96 -10.71 -16.87 -24.62
N ALA A 97 -11.00 -17.13 -25.89
CA ALA A 97 -11.97 -18.12 -26.35
C ALA A 97 -11.27 -18.93 -27.44
#